data_AF-A0A1C5SIM5-F1
#
_entry.id   AF-A0A1C5SIM5-F1
#
_cell.length_a   1.000
_cell.length_b   1.000
_cell.length_c   1.000
_cell.angle_alpha   90.00
_cell.angle_beta   90.00
_cell.angle_gamma   90.00
#
_symmetry.space_group_name_H-M   'P 1'
#
loop_
_entity.id
_entity.type
_entity.pdbx_description
1 polymer ?
#
loop_
_entity_poly.entity_id
_entity_poly.type
_entity_poly.pdbx_seq_one_letter_code
_entity_poly.pdbx_strand_id
1 'polypeptide(L)' 'MSKRKNAQKSRKYSVRNRMVKATKKYKDTIFRMLFENKENLLSLYNAMNHKNYTDADALQVVTLENAIYMGMKND' A
#
# COMPACT_ATOMS: atom_id res chain seq x y z
N MET A 1 34.00 43.69 23.33
CA MET A 1 33.74 42.93 22.08
C MET A 1 33.74 41.42 22.39
N SER A 2 32.60 40.72 22.22
CA SER A 2 32.44 39.24 22.07
C SER A 2 31.33 38.62 22.93
N LYS A 3 30.08 38.74 22.48
CA LYS A 3 28.97 37.86 22.89
C LYS A 3 28.11 37.48 21.66
N ARG A 4 28.74 37.02 20.58
CA ARG A 4 28.05 36.69 19.30
C ARG A 4 28.30 35.28 18.75
N LYS A 5 28.88 34.35 19.53
CA LYS A 5 29.23 33.00 19.00
C LYS A 5 28.29 31.85 19.40
N ASN A 6 27.40 32.00 20.39
CA ASN A 6 26.60 30.86 20.89
C ASN A 6 25.18 30.74 20.31
N ALA A 7 24.66 31.75 19.59
CA ALA A 7 23.31 31.69 19.02
C ALA A 7 23.22 30.87 17.70
N GLN A 8 24.35 30.56 17.05
CA GLN A 8 24.37 29.84 15.78
C GLN A 8 24.44 28.31 15.93
N LYS A 9 24.82 27.78 17.10
CA LYS A 9 25.09 26.34 17.27
C LYS A 9 23.82 25.51 17.49
N SER A 10 22.72 26.10 17.96
CA SER A 10 21.45 25.41 18.19
C SER A 10 20.61 25.19 16.91
N ARG A 11 20.88 25.94 15.84
CA ARG A 11 20.15 25.80 14.56
C ARG A 11 20.55 24.56 13.74
N LYS A 12 21.67 23.91 14.05
CA LYS A 12 22.18 22.77 13.25
C LYS A 12 21.49 21.44 13.54
N TYR A 13 20.72 21.34 14.63
CA TYR A 13 20.11 20.08 15.09
C TYR A 13 18.58 20.10 15.14
N SER A 14 17.90 21.07 14.48
CA SER A 14 16.47 20.89 14.19
C SER A 14 16.33 19.89 13.03
N VAL A 15 16.72 18.64 13.27
CA VAL A 15 16.33 17.52 12.42
C VAL A 15 14.82 17.52 12.51
N ARG A 16 14.18 18.04 11.45
CA ARG A 16 12.73 18.01 11.30
C ARG A 16 12.34 16.56 11.47
N ASN A 17 11.78 16.24 12.64
CA ASN A 17 11.01 15.03 12.85
C ASN A 17 9.74 15.22 12.02
N ARG A 18 9.86 15.14 10.68
CA ARG A 18 8.70 15.02 9.80
C ARG A 18 8.14 13.67 10.16
N MET A 19 7.13 13.68 11.03
CA MET A 19 6.24 12.55 11.20
C MET A 19 5.76 12.20 9.79
N VAL A 20 6.24 11.07 9.26
CA VAL A 20 5.81 10.56 7.96
C VAL A 20 4.34 10.22 8.17
N LYS A 21 3.47 11.17 7.82
CA LYS A 21 2.03 10.99 7.93
C LYS A 21 1.68 9.97 6.87
N ALA A 22 1.45 8.72 7.29
CA ALA A 22 1.05 7.66 6.38
C ALA A 22 -0.18 8.14 5.61
N THR A 23 -0.01 8.39 4.31
CA THR A 23 -1.10 8.82 3.44
C THR A 23 -2.02 7.63 3.26
N LYS A 24 -3.32 7.80 3.50
CA LYS A 24 -4.30 6.70 3.43
C LYS A 24 -4.30 5.99 2.06
N LYS A 25 -3.91 6.71 1.01
CA LYS A 25 -3.71 6.21 -0.36
C LYS A 25 -2.62 5.12 -0.48
N TYR A 26 -1.69 5.02 0.46
CA TYR A 26 -0.58 4.07 0.41
C TYR A 26 -1.04 2.59 0.38
N LYS A 27 -2.13 2.26 1.09
CA LYS A 27 -2.63 0.88 1.14
C LYS A 27 -3.16 0.39 -0.20
N ASP A 28 -3.91 1.25 -0.89
CA ASP A 28 -4.40 0.99 -2.23
C ASP A 28 -3.24 0.82 -3.21
N THR A 29 -2.22 1.68 -3.13
CA THR A 29 -1.05 1.61 -4.01
C THR A 29 -0.27 0.30 -3.86
N ILE A 30 0.02 -0.13 -2.63
CA ILE A 30 0.76 -1.39 -2.40
C ILE A 30 -0.08 -2.60 -2.82
N PHE A 31 -1.39 -2.60 -2.55
CA PHE A 31 -2.26 -3.68 -3.02
C PHE A 31 -2.25 -3.76 -4.54
N ARG A 32 -2.45 -2.63 -5.22
CA ARG A 32 -2.43 -2.56 -6.68
C ARG A 32 -1.10 -3.02 -7.28
N MET A 33 0.02 -2.74 -6.61
CA MET A 33 1.34 -3.22 -7.03
C MET A 33 1.53 -4.73 -6.83
N LEU A 34 1.08 -5.29 -5.71
CA LEU A 34 1.24 -6.72 -5.41
C LEU A 34 0.30 -7.60 -6.23
N PHE A 35 -0.89 -7.07 -6.52
CA PHE A 35 -2.01 -7.79 -7.12
C PHE A 35 -2.40 -7.23 -8.49
N GLU A 36 -1.46 -6.62 -9.20
CA GLU A 36 -1.65 -6.23 -10.62
C GLU A 36 -1.81 -7.48 -11.51
N ASN A 37 -1.07 -8.55 -11.17
CA ASN A 37 -1.10 -9.81 -11.90
C ASN A 37 -2.30 -10.66 -11.46
N LYS A 38 -3.07 -11.15 -12.43
CA LYS A 38 -4.23 -12.03 -12.20
C LYS A 38 -3.86 -13.31 -11.44
N GLU A 39 -2.66 -13.86 -11.65
CA GLU A 39 -2.16 -15.04 -10.93
C GLU A 39 -2.04 -14.80 -9.42
N ASN A 40 -1.54 -13.63 -9.02
CA ASN A 40 -1.41 -13.26 -7.61
C ASN A 40 -2.79 -13.04 -6.97
N LEU A 41 -3.73 -12.46 -7.73
CA LEU A 41 -5.13 -12.31 -7.33
C LEU A 41 -5.82 -13.67 -7.16
N LEU A 42 -5.60 -14.62 -8.07
CA LEU A 42 -6.12 -15.97 -7.99
C LEU A 42 -5.60 -16.69 -6.75
N SER A 43 -4.30 -16.56 -6.45
CA SER A 43 -3.71 -17.10 -5.23
C SER A 43 -4.36 -16.52 -3.97
N LEU A 44 -4.63 -15.21 -3.94
CA LEU A 44 -5.32 -14.57 -2.82
C LEU A 44 -6.76 -15.08 -2.68
N TYR A 45 -7.50 -15.15 -3.79
CA TYR A 45 -8.88 -15.65 -3.82
C TYR A 45 -8.95 -17.11 -3.34
N ASN A 46 -8.05 -17.97 -3.82
CA ASN A 46 -7.94 -19.36 -3.39
C ASN A 46 -7.65 -19.47 -1.88
N ALA A 47 -6.71 -18.67 -1.38
CA ALA A 47 -6.36 -18.65 0.04
C ALA A 47 -7.52 -18.16 0.93
N MET A 48 -8.30 -17.18 0.46
CA MET A 48 -9.44 -16.63 1.21
C MET A 48 -10.66 -17.54 1.21
N ASN A 49 -10.93 -18.24 0.09
CA ASN A 49 -12.14 -19.05 -0.08
C ASN A 49 -11.90 -20.56 0.08
N HIS A 50 -10.68 -20.98 0.42
CA HIS A 50 -10.27 -22.38 0.50
C HIS A 50 -10.54 -23.15 -0.81
N LYS A 51 -10.26 -22.51 -1.94
CA LYS A 51 -10.43 -23.07 -3.30
C LYS A 51 -9.05 -23.32 -3.94
N ASN A 52 -9.05 -24.03 -5.07
CA ASN A 52 -7.82 -24.32 -5.82
C ASN A 52 -8.04 -24.12 -7.33
N TYR A 53 -8.51 -22.93 -7.70
CA TYR A 53 -8.64 -22.55 -9.11
C TYR A 53 -7.26 -22.35 -9.73
N THR A 54 -7.10 -22.83 -10.96
CA THR A 54 -5.84 -22.71 -11.73
C THR A 54 -5.96 -21.76 -12.92
N ASP A 55 -7.18 -21.33 -13.24
CA ASP A 55 -7.46 -20.42 -14.35
C ASP A 55 -7.65 -18.99 -13.84
N ALA A 56 -6.62 -18.17 -14.04
CA ALA A 56 -6.62 -16.77 -13.64
C ALA A 56 -7.50 -15.89 -14.56
N ASP A 57 -7.82 -16.33 -15.78
CA ASP A 57 -8.67 -15.57 -16.71
C ASP A 57 -10.15 -15.66 -16.38
N ALA A 58 -10.55 -16.68 -15.62
CA ALA A 58 -11.91 -16.83 -15.08
C ALA A 58 -12.22 -15.89 -13.90
N LEU A 59 -11.19 -15.24 -13.33
CA LEU A 59 -11.33 -14.33 -12.20
C LEU A 59 -11.81 -12.93 -12.64
N GLN A 60 -12.93 -12.49 -12.08
CA GLN A 60 -13.40 -11.11 -12.21
C GLN A 60 -12.97 -10.29 -11.00
N VAL A 61 -12.29 -9.17 -11.27
CA VAL A 61 -11.84 -8.22 -10.25
C VAL A 61 -12.47 -6.86 -10.52
N VAL A 62 -13.19 -6.34 -9.53
CA VAL A 62 -13.79 -5.01 -9.55
C VAL A 62 -13.20 -4.22 -8.39
N THR A 63 -12.31 -3.28 -8.71
CA THR A 63 -11.78 -2.32 -7.73
C THR A 63 -12.76 -1.16 -7.59
N LEU A 64 -13.39 -1.03 -6.42
CA LEU A 64 -14.15 0.13 -6.00
C LEU A 64 -13.22 1.07 -5.22
N GLU A 65 -13.58 2.36 -5.10
CA GLU A 65 -12.72 3.39 -4.47
C GLU A 65 -12.21 3.05 -3.05
N ASN A 66 -12.89 2.18 -2.31
CA ASN A 66 -12.48 1.76 -0.96
C ASN A 66 -12.60 0.25 -0.72
N ALA A 67 -12.88 -0.55 -1.75
CA ALA A 67 -13.13 -1.97 -1.60
C ALA A 67 -12.70 -2.73 -2.86
N ILE A 68 -12.18 -3.92 -2.66
CA ILE A 68 -11.79 -4.79 -3.77
C ILE A 68 -12.76 -5.95 -3.76
N TYR A 69 -13.52 -6.05 -4.84
CA TYR A 69 -14.44 -7.15 -5.07
C TYR A 69 -13.78 -8.16 -6.01
N MET A 70 -13.71 -9.41 -5.59
CA MET A 70 -13.14 -10.52 -6.33
C MET A 70 -14.17 -11.64 -6.38
N GLY A 71 -14.46 -12.16 -7.57
CA GLY A 71 -15.40 -13.25 -7.78
C GLY A 71 -14.98 -14.12 -8.97
N MET A 72 -15.30 -15.40 -8.91
CA MET A 72 -15.13 -16.31 -10.04
C MET A 72 -16.40 -16.30 -10.90
N LYS A 73 -16.23 -16.41 -12.22
CA LYS A 73 -17.39 -16.51 -13.11
C LYS A 73 -18.12 -17.82 -12.84
N ASN A 74 -19.41 -17.73 -12.48
CA ASN A 74 -20.31 -18.86 -12.17
C ASN A 74 -20.10 -19.56 -10.80
N ASP A 75 -19.47 -18.91 -9.83
CA ASP A 75 -19.49 -19.32 -8.41
C ASP A 75 -20.71 -18.75 -7.66
#